data_AF-A0A127PCS4-F1
#
_entry.id   AF-A0A127PCS4-F1
#
_cell.length_a   1.000
_cell.length_b   1.000
_cell.length_c   1.000
_cell.angle_alpha   90.00
_cell.angle_beta   90.00
_cell.angle_gamma   90.00
#
_symmetry.space_group_name_H-M   'P 1'
#
loop_
_entity.id
_entity.type
_entity.pdbx_description
1 polymer ?
#
loop_
_entity_poly.entity_id
_entity_poly.type
_entity_poly.pdbx_seq_one_letter_code
_entity_poly.pdbx_strand_id
1 'polypeptide(L)'
;MRPISTYIIETDNALFTLVVTESDDGGPYSASYIGTSPKFEQTDTDDDADPVQEDIEGEMEDPDFDVLLAACHREIVERGGNIVSIEDISDDER
;
A
#
# COMPACT_ATOMS: atom_id res chain seq x y z
N MET A 1 14.97 7.91 -6.64
CA MET A 1 13.60 7.72 -6.14
C MET A 1 13.58 8.07 -4.67
N ARG A 2 12.81 9.07 -4.30
CA ARG A 2 12.61 9.46 -2.89
C ARG A 2 11.17 9.12 -2.51
N PRO A 3 10.92 8.49 -1.35
CA PRO A 3 9.56 8.33 -0.85
C PRO A 3 8.96 9.70 -0.61
N ILE A 4 7.81 9.95 -1.21
CA ILE A 4 7.07 11.20 -1.06
C ILE A 4 5.84 11.01 -0.17
N SER A 5 5.25 9.81 -0.19
CA SER A 5 4.09 9.52 0.64
C SER A 5 4.02 8.05 1.00
N THR A 6 3.56 7.76 2.22
CA THR A 6 3.27 6.40 2.67
C THR A 6 1.86 6.35 3.21
N TYR A 7 1.07 5.40 2.72
CA TYR A 7 -0.32 5.21 3.11
C TYR A 7 -0.54 3.85 3.76
N ILE A 8 -1.29 3.85 4.85
CA ILE A 8 -1.94 2.64 5.38
C ILE A 8 -3.38 2.64 4.87
N ILE A 9 -3.72 1.64 4.06
CA ILE A 9 -5.04 1.52 3.44
C ILE A 9 -5.73 0.30 4.03
N GLU A 10 -6.79 0.55 4.79
CA GLU A 10 -7.60 -0.48 5.40
C GLU A 10 -8.78 -0.83 4.49
N THR A 11 -8.96 -2.10 4.18
CA THR A 11 -10.12 -2.62 3.47
C THR A 11 -10.98 -3.53 4.35
N ASP A 12 -12.07 -4.04 3.79
CA ASP A 12 -12.90 -5.05 4.45
C ASP A 12 -12.12 -6.33 4.78
N ASN A 13 -11.19 -6.75 3.91
CA ASN A 13 -10.54 -8.06 4.00
C ASN A 13 -9.05 -8.00 4.35
N ALA A 14 -8.38 -6.86 4.18
CA ALA A 14 -6.94 -6.74 4.38
C ALA A 14 -6.52 -5.31 4.74
N LEU A 15 -5.27 -5.17 5.17
CA LEU A 15 -4.59 -3.90 5.35
C LEU A 15 -3.40 -3.86 4.39
N PHE A 16 -3.26 -2.77 3.64
CA PHE A 16 -2.23 -2.55 2.64
C PHE A 16 -1.32 -1.40 3.05
N THR A 17 -0.01 -1.59 2.92
CA THR A 17 0.95 -0.48 3.02
C THR A 17 1.40 -0.08 1.64
N LEU A 18 0.99 1.12 1.20
CA LEU A 18 1.33 1.69 -0.10
C LEU A 18 2.42 2.75 0.08
N VAL A 19 3.55 2.60 -0.62
CA VAL A 19 4.62 3.60 -0.66
C VAL A 19 4.65 4.22 -2.03
N VAL A 20 4.54 5.54 -2.10
CA VAL A 20 4.69 6.30 -3.34
C VAL A 20 6.04 7.03 -3.32
N THR A 21 6.77 6.88 -4.41
CA THR A 21 8.08 7.50 -4.64
C THR A 21 8.02 8.39 -5.87
N GLU A 22 8.78 9.47 -5.86
CA GLU A 22 9.01 10.30 -7.05
C GLU A 22 10.38 9.97 -7.63
N SER A 23 10.45 9.79 -8.95
CA SER A 23 11.71 9.71 -9.67
C SER A 23 12.40 11.08 -9.68
N ASP A 24 13.68 11.13 -9.32
CA ASP A 24 14.45 12.38 -9.31
C ASP A 24 14.39 13.06 -10.70
N ASP A 25 14.27 14.40 -10.71
CA ASP A 25 14.14 15.26 -11.91
C ASP A 25 12.75 15.30 -12.57
N GLY A 26 11.67 15.33 -11.79
CA GLY A 26 10.30 15.46 -12.31
C GLY A 26 9.89 14.25 -13.17
N GLY A 27 10.49 13.09 -12.90
CA GLY A 27 10.10 11.84 -13.49
C GLY A 27 8.77 11.34 -12.93
N PRO A 28 8.24 10.23 -13.45
CA PRO A 28 6.95 9.71 -13.03
C PRO A 28 6.97 9.27 -11.56
N TYR A 29 5.79 9.29 -10.95
CA TYR A 29 5.53 8.73 -9.64
C TYR A 29 5.46 7.21 -9.77
N SER A 30 6.07 6.51 -8.82
CA SER A 30 6.00 5.04 -8.72
C SER A 30 5.41 4.66 -7.37
N ALA A 31 4.48 3.71 -7.38
CA ALA A 31 3.84 3.18 -6.20
C ALA A 31 4.16 1.68 -6.04
N SER A 32 4.47 1.27 -4.82
CA SER A 32 4.78 -0.11 -4.46
C SER A 32 4.04 -0.53 -3.20
N TYR A 33 3.66 -1.80 -3.14
CA TYR A 33 3.02 -2.42 -1.97
C TYR A 33 4.09 -3.14 -1.14
N ILE A 34 4.29 -2.72 0.11
CA ILE A 34 5.34 -3.30 1.00
C ILE A 34 4.79 -4.39 1.93
N GLY A 35 3.48 -4.63 1.92
CA GLY A 35 2.90 -5.78 2.60
C GLY A 35 1.39 -5.74 2.68
N THR A 36 0.81 -6.93 2.82
CA THR A 36 -0.60 -7.10 3.17
C THR A 36 -0.79 -7.98 4.38
N SER A 37 -1.66 -7.55 5.28
CA SER A 37 -2.12 -8.36 6.41
C SER A 37 -3.61 -8.66 6.24
N PRO A 38 -4.02 -9.94 6.07
CA PRO A 38 -5.44 -10.28 6.03
C PRO A 38 -6.09 -9.98 7.39
N LYS A 39 -7.29 -9.39 7.37
CA LYS A 39 -8.05 -9.10 8.61
C LYS A 39 -8.61 -10.35 9.29
N PHE A 40 -8.62 -11.51 8.61
CA PHE A 40 -9.39 -12.69 9.02
C PHE A 40 -8.59 -13.92 9.51
N GLU A 41 -7.28 -13.81 9.77
CA GLU A 41 -6.51 -14.87 10.43
C GLU A 41 -6.12 -14.52 11.87
N GLN A 42 -7.13 -14.26 12.70
CA GLN A 42 -7.00 -14.44 14.15
C GLN A 42 -8.01 -15.48 14.63
N THR A 43 -7.75 -16.74 14.27
CA THR A 43 -8.11 -17.88 15.10
C THR A 43 -6.84 -18.60 15.49
N ASP A 44 -6.55 -18.52 16.78
CA ASP A 44 -5.46 -19.07 17.59
C ASP A 44 -4.75 -20.33 17.06
N THR A 45 -3.42 -20.37 17.15
CA THR A 45 -2.60 -21.35 17.90
C THR A 45 -1.14 -21.28 17.43
N ASP A 46 -0.20 -21.25 18.39
CA ASP A 46 1.25 -21.52 18.30
C ASP A 46 1.86 -21.78 16.91
N ASP A 47 2.78 -20.95 16.46
CA ASP A 47 4.20 -21.28 16.22
C ASP A 47 4.93 -20.00 15.76
N ASP A 48 6.24 -19.99 15.91
CA ASP A 48 7.24 -18.96 15.55
C ASP A 48 7.24 -18.56 14.04
N ALA A 49 6.11 -18.13 13.49
CA ALA A 49 5.99 -17.64 12.13
C ALA A 49 5.75 -16.13 12.16
N ASP A 50 6.77 -15.36 11.73
CA ASP A 50 6.60 -13.99 11.28
C ASP A 50 5.27 -13.86 10.51
N PRO A 51 4.47 -12.81 10.76
CA PRO A 51 3.24 -12.61 10.00
C PRO A 51 3.62 -12.69 8.53
N VAL A 52 3.06 -13.68 7.82
CA VAL A 52 3.37 -13.91 6.41
C VAL A 52 2.85 -12.68 5.68
N GLN A 53 3.69 -11.65 5.57
CA GLN A 53 3.48 -10.56 4.64
C GLN A 53 3.54 -11.24 3.28
N GLU A 54 2.39 -11.47 2.66
CA GLU A 54 2.40 -11.81 1.25
C GLU A 54 3.04 -10.59 0.55
N ASP A 55 4.23 -10.80 -0.01
CA ASP A 55 4.88 -9.86 -0.90
C ASP A 55 3.94 -9.65 -2.08
N ILE A 56 3.10 -8.62 -1.99
CA ILE A 56 2.27 -8.21 -3.10
C ILE A 56 3.20 -7.51 -4.09
N GLU A 57 3.69 -8.28 -5.06
CA GLU A 57 4.39 -7.71 -6.21
C GLU A 57 3.40 -6.87 -7.03
N GLY A 58 3.64 -5.56 -7.03
CA GLY A 58 2.87 -4.57 -7.77
C GLY A 58 3.61 -3.26 -7.75
N GLU A 59 4.25 -2.92 -8.87
CA GLU A 59 4.81 -1.60 -9.13
C GLU A 59 3.93 -0.93 -10.19
N MET A 60 3.34 0.21 -9.84
CA MET A 60 2.59 1.06 -10.78
C MET A 60 3.34 2.37 -10.95
N GLU A 61 3.39 2.87 -12.18
CA GLU A 61 4.05 4.12 -12.50
C GLU A 61 3.11 5.00 -13.32
N ASP A 62 2.98 6.28 -12.95
CA ASP A 62 2.25 7.27 -13.72
C ASP A 62 2.88 8.67 -13.55
N PRO A 63 2.94 9.51 -14.61
CA PRO A 63 3.37 10.89 -14.48
C PRO A 63 2.44 11.77 -13.63
N ASP A 64 1.18 11.38 -13.46
CA ASP A 64 0.20 12.11 -12.64
C ASP A 64 -0.06 11.36 -11.32
N PHE A 65 0.22 12.04 -10.20
CA PHE A 65 0.12 11.47 -8.86
C PHE A 65 -1.31 11.04 -8.52
N ASP A 66 -2.32 11.84 -8.89
CA ASP A 66 -3.72 11.52 -8.59
C ASP A 66 -4.19 10.33 -9.43
N VAL A 67 -3.71 10.21 -10.67
CA VAL A 67 -3.99 9.06 -11.54
C VAL A 67 -3.36 7.78 -10.98
N LEU A 68 -2.11 7.86 -10.52
CA LEU A 68 -1.42 6.75 -9.87
C LEU A 68 -2.19 6.27 -8.64
N LEU A 69 -2.55 7.18 -7.73
CA LEU A 69 -3.32 6.84 -6.53
C LEU A 69 -4.67 6.22 -6.87
N ALA A 70 -5.38 6.74 -7.88
CA ALA A 70 -6.65 6.18 -8.31
C ALA A 70 -6.49 4.74 -8.86
N ALA A 71 -5.40 4.47 -9.59
CA ALA A 71 -5.08 3.12 -10.06
C ALA A 71 -4.76 2.18 -8.87
N CYS A 72 -3.95 2.64 -7.92
CA CYS A 72 -3.63 1.89 -6.70
C CYS A 72 -4.88 1.55 -5.88
N HIS A 73 -5.79 2.51 -5.68
CA HIS A 73 -7.04 2.28 -4.97
C HIS A 73 -7.94 1.26 -5.69
N ARG A 74 -8.01 1.31 -7.02
CA ARG A 74 -8.77 0.31 -7.79
C ARG A 74 -8.19 -1.08 -7.55
N GLU A 75 -6.87 -1.24 -7.67
CA GLU A 75 -6.23 -2.54 -7.45
C GLU A 75 -6.44 -3.06 -6.03
N ILE A 76 -6.33 -2.18 -5.03
CA ILE A 76 -6.61 -2.51 -3.63
C ILE A 76 -8.07 -2.96 -3.46
N VAL A 77 -9.02 -2.32 -4.14
CA VAL A 77 -10.43 -2.74 -4.09
C VAL A 77 -10.63 -4.11 -4.71
N GLU A 78 -9.96 -4.39 -5.82
CA GLU A 78 -10.03 -5.69 -6.51
C GLU A 78 -9.44 -6.83 -5.66
N ARG A 79 -8.38 -6.55 -4.89
CA ARG A 79 -7.68 -7.55 -4.06
C ARG A 79 -8.24 -7.66 -2.64
N GLY A 80 -8.55 -6.52 -2.01
CA GLY A 80 -8.89 -6.39 -0.60
C GLY A 80 -10.37 -6.11 -0.31
N GLY A 81 -11.21 -5.89 -1.32
CA GLY A 81 -12.59 -5.44 -1.12
C GLY A 81 -12.67 -3.92 -0.84
N ASN A 82 -13.82 -3.43 -0.36
CA ASN A 82 -13.99 -1.97 -0.27
C ASN A 82 -12.99 -1.36 0.72
N ILE A 83 -12.48 -0.19 0.35
CA ILE A 83 -11.63 0.62 1.22
C ILE A 83 -12.50 1.22 2.33
N VAL A 84 -12.10 0.94 3.56
CA VAL A 84 -12.74 1.43 4.79
C VAL A 84 -12.07 2.72 5.26
N SER A 85 -10.74 2.78 5.19
CA SER A 85 -9.95 3.94 5.62
C SER A 85 -8.66 4.05 4.82
N ILE A 86 -8.18 5.28 4.66
CA ILE A 86 -6.86 5.61 4.11
C ILE A 86 -6.22 6.58 5.10
N GLU A 87 -5.07 6.20 5.64
CA GLU A 87 -4.26 7.03 6.54
C GLU A 87 -2.93 7.36 5.87
N ASP A 88 -2.61 8.64 5.76
CA ASP A 88 -1.29 9.10 5.33
C ASP A 88 -0.38 9.13 6.56
N ILE A 89 0.69 8.31 6.52
CA ILE A 89 1.72 8.21 7.57
C ILE A 89 3.08 8.66 7.04
N SER A 90 3.07 9.45 5.96
CA SER A 90 4.27 10.06 5.42
C SER A 90 4.99 10.81 6.55
N ASP A 91 6.31 10.64 6.66
CA ASP A 91 7.08 11.36 7.67
C ASP A 91 6.95 12.86 7.38
N ASP A 92 6.10 13.54 8.13
CA ASP A 92 5.97 15.00 8.13
C ASP A 92 7.25 15.54 8.81
N GLU A 93 8.40 15.42 8.11
CA GLU A 93 9.60 16.18 8.42
C GLU A 93 9.30 17.64 8.09
N ARG A 94 8.61 18.25 9.04
CA ARG A 94 8.13 19.62 9.05
C ARG A 94 9.26 20.63 9.19
#